data_AF-A0A8S3D6L1-F1
#
_entry.id   AF-A0A8S3D6L1-F1
#
_cell.length_a   1.000
_cell.length_b   1.000
_cell.length_c   1.000
_cell.angle_alpha   90.00
_cell.angle_beta   90.00
_cell.angle_gamma   90.00
#
_symmetry.space_group_name_H-M   'P 1'
#
loop_
_entity.id
_entity.type
_entity.pdbx_description
1 polymer ?
#
loop_
_entity_poly.entity_id
_entity_poly.type
_entity_poly.pdbx_seq_one_letter_code
_entity_poly.pdbx_strand_id
1 'polypeptide(L)' 'LLVELPSDDIDLGVLYNNLGEIYRQQGYLNEAMEYYKKAIQEFTETVGFRDEWFAVVHSNMAMIFEARGEFERAITYYRC' A
#
# COMPACT_ATOMS: atom_id res chain seq x y z
N LEU A 1 -10.25 16.40 23.29
CA LEU A 1 -10.62 15.48 22.20
C LEU A 1 -9.59 14.37 22.19
N LEU A 2 -9.95 13.17 22.65
CA LEU A 2 -9.15 11.98 22.43
C LEU A 2 -9.44 11.55 21.00
N VAL A 3 -8.43 11.59 20.15
CA VAL A 3 -8.47 10.93 18.84
C VAL A 3 -8.56 9.44 19.16
N GLU A 4 -9.73 8.84 18.93
CA GLU A 4 -9.88 7.39 18.97
C GLU A 4 -8.91 6.83 17.92
N LEU A 5 -7.82 6.21 18.39
CA LEU A 5 -6.96 5.40 17.53
C LEU A 5 -7.83 4.25 17.00
N PRO A 6 -7.86 4.00 15.69
CA PRO A 6 -8.65 2.91 15.16
C PRO A 6 -8.20 1.60 15.82
N SER A 7 -9.18 0.75 16.11
CA SER A 7 -9.05 -0.58 16.68
C SER A 7 -7.84 -1.36 16.16
N ASP A 8 -7.26 -2.19 17.03
CA ASP A 8 -6.14 -3.13 16.81
C ASP A 8 -6.19 -4.00 15.52
N ASP A 9 -7.26 -3.91 14.73
CA ASP A 9 -7.48 -4.57 13.43
C ASP A 9 -6.72 -3.92 12.24
N ILE A 10 -6.34 -2.63 12.29
CA ILE A 10 -5.66 -1.97 11.15
C ILE A 10 -4.15 -2.30 11.09
N ASP A 11 -3.58 -2.79 12.19
CA ASP A 11 -2.14 -2.95 12.35
C ASP A 11 -1.52 -3.87 11.30
N LEU A 12 -2.22 -4.94 10.90
CA LEU A 12 -1.68 -5.90 9.94
C LEU A 12 -1.52 -5.33 8.53
N GLY A 13 -2.49 -4.53 8.07
CA GLY A 13 -2.42 -3.85 6.77
C GLY A 13 -1.27 -2.84 6.72
N VAL A 14 -1.07 -2.07 7.80
CA VAL A 14 0.04 -1.12 7.93
C VAL A 14 1.38 -1.86 7.93
N LEU A 15 1.49 -2.98 8.65
CA LEU A 15 2.69 -3.81 8.68
C LEU A 15 3.04 -4.36 7.31
N TYR A 16 2.07 -4.88 6.56
CA TYR A 16 2.30 -5.33 5.19
C TYR A 16 2.73 -4.19 4.26
N ASN A 17 2.11 -3.01 4.35
CA ASN A 17 2.56 -1.85 3.59
C ASN A 17 4.03 -1.49 3.90
N ASN A 18 4.41 -1.49 5.17
CA ASN A 18 5.77 -1.16 5.57
C ASN A 18 6.78 -2.22 5.10
N LEU A 19 6.43 -3.51 5.15
CA LEU A 19 7.25 -4.58 4.58
C LEU A 19 7.42 -4.40 3.06
N GLY A 20 6.34 -4.06 2.36
CA GLY A 20 6.38 -3.76 0.93
C GLY A 20 7.37 -2.64 0.60
N GLU A 21 7.38 -1.57 1.40
CA GLU A 21 8.29 -0.45 1.22
C GLU A 21 9.75 -0.83 1.47
N ILE A 22 10.03 -1.64 2.49
CA ILE A 22 11.37 -2.17 2.76
C ILE A 22 11.87 -3.00 1.56
N TYR A 23 11.05 -3.91 1.03
CA TYR A 23 11.41 -4.69 -0.15
C TYR A 23 11.61 -3.81 -1.39
N ARG A 24 10.79 -2.78 -1.59
CA ARG A 24 10.94 -1.82 -2.69
C ARG A 24 12.27 -1.08 -2.62
N GLN A 25 12.63 -0.57 -1.44
CA GLN A 25 13.90 0.12 -1.21
C GLN A 25 15.12 -0.78 -1.45
N GLN A 26 14.98 -2.09 -1.23
CA GLN A 26 16.02 -3.09 -1.53
C GLN A 26 16.03 -3.53 -3.01
N GLY A 27 15.07 -3.08 -3.83
CA GLY A 27 14.94 -3.46 -5.23
C GLY A 27 14.20 -4.79 -5.48
N TYR A 28 13.67 -5.42 -4.43
CA TYR A 28 12.83 -6.63 -4.52
C TYR A 28 11.39 -6.25 -4.89
N LEU A 29 11.22 -5.78 -6.13
CA LEU A 29 9.98 -5.15 -6.57
C LEU A 29 8.79 -6.10 -6.67
N ASN A 30 9.00 -7.40 -6.88
CA ASN A 30 7.90 -8.37 -6.94
C ASN A 30 7.36 -8.67 -5.54
N GLU A 31 8.27 -8.88 -4.59
CA GLU A 31 7.97 -9.07 -3.18
C GLU A 31 7.25 -7.86 -2.61
N ALA A 32 7.74 -6.65 -2.92
CA ALA A 32 7.09 -5.40 -2.55
C ALA A 32 5.63 -5.35 -3.03
N MET A 33 5.38 -5.71 -4.30
CA MET A 33 4.05 -5.74 -4.89
C MET A 33 3.12 -6.75 -4.18
N GLU A 34 3.62 -7.92 -3.81
CA GLU A 34 2.83 -8.92 -3.09
C GLU A 34 2.42 -8.43 -1.69
N TYR A 35 3.32 -7.74 -0.97
CA TYR A 35 2.99 -7.17 0.33
C TYR A 35 2.02 -5.99 0.24
N TYR A 36 2.12 -5.14 -0.78
CA TYR A 36 1.13 -4.08 -1.01
C TYR A 36 -0.27 -4.64 -1.32
N LYS A 37 -0.37 -5.73 -2.11
CA LYS A 37 -1.67 -6.40 -2.31
C LYS A 37 -2.25 -6.96 -1.02
N LYS A 38 -1.43 -7.55 -0.16
CA LYS A 38 -1.86 -8.01 1.17
C LYS A 38 -2.37 -6.86 2.02
N ALA A 39 -1.68 -5.71 2.02
CA ALA A 39 -2.15 -4.52 2.73
C ALA A 39 -3.53 -4.07 2.24
N ILE A 40 -3.76 -4.02 0.92
CA ILE A 40 -5.08 -3.69 0.34
C ILE A 40 -6.15 -4.68 0.80
N GLN A 41 -5.84 -5.98 0.81
CA GLN A 41 -6.78 -6.99 1.25
C GLN A 41 -7.17 -6.78 2.73
N GLU A 42 -6.21 -6.62 3.62
CA GLU A 42 -6.47 -6.38 5.05
C GLU A 42 -7.26 -5.10 5.28
N PHE A 43 -6.93 -4.00 4.59
CA PHE A 43 -7.69 -2.75 4.72
C PHE A 43 -9.12 -2.89 4.20
N THR A 44 -9.33 -3.66 3.12
CA THR A 44 -10.67 -3.96 2.60
C THR A 44 -11.50 -4.72 3.62
N GLU A 45 -10.91 -5.70 4.31
CA GLU A 45 -11.59 -6.57 5.27
C GLU A 45 -11.88 -5.86 6.61
N THR A 46 -10.97 -5.00 7.08
CA THR A 46 -11.01 -4.42 8.45
C THR A 46 -11.77 -3.10 8.53
N VAL A 47 -11.57 -2.19 7.58
CA VAL A 47 -12.14 -0.84 7.62
C VAL A 47 -13.00 -0.49 6.42
N GLY A 48 -13.14 -1.43 5.48
CA GLY A 48 -13.76 -1.18 4.19
C GLY A 48 -12.91 -0.24 3.33
N PHE A 49 -13.49 0.26 2.24
CA PHE A 49 -12.82 1.18 1.33
C PHE A 49 -12.70 2.57 1.97
N ARG A 50 -11.66 2.78 2.80
CA ARG A 50 -11.27 4.10 3.31
C ARG A 50 -10.18 4.69 2.42
N ASP A 51 -10.47 5.84 1.83
CA ASP A 51 -9.62 6.47 0.80
C ASP A 51 -8.17 6.68 1.24
N GLU A 52 -7.91 6.99 2.52
CA GLU A 52 -6.56 7.37 2.99
C GLU A 52 -5.52 6.24 2.90
N TRP A 53 -5.87 5.02 3.33
CA TRP A 53 -4.93 3.88 3.33
C TRP A 53 -4.72 3.33 1.92
N PHE A 54 -5.79 3.31 1.12
CA PHE A 54 -5.73 2.87 -0.26
C PHE A 54 -4.87 3.81 -1.11
N ALA A 55 -5.00 5.13 -0.94
CA ALA A 55 -4.17 6.12 -1.64
C ALA A 55 -2.68 5.94 -1.33
N VAL A 56 -2.32 5.66 -0.08
CA VAL A 56 -0.93 5.39 0.32
C VAL A 56 -0.40 4.13 -0.38
N VAL A 57 -1.13 3.02 -0.30
CA VAL A 57 -0.67 1.75 -0.90
C VAL A 57 -0.61 1.85 -2.43
N HIS A 58 -1.58 2.49 -3.08
CA HIS A 58 -1.57 2.68 -4.53
C HIS A 58 -0.42 3.59 -4.98
N SER A 59 -0.11 4.65 -4.24
CA SER A 59 1.07 5.48 -4.50
C SER A 59 2.37 4.67 -4.39
N ASN A 60 2.45 3.77 -3.42
CA ASN A 60 3.60 2.88 -3.26
C ASN A 60 3.72 1.85 -4.40
N MET A 61 2.59 1.32 -4.90
CA MET A 61 2.56 0.47 -6.08
C MET A 61 2.92 1.25 -7.36
N ALA A 62 2.53 2.52 -7.46
CA ALA A 62 2.93 3.38 -8.57
C ALA A 62 4.45 3.55 -8.65
N MET A 63 5.11 3.75 -7.51
CA MET A 63 6.59 3.81 -7.44
C MET A 63 7.27 2.53 -7.96
N ILE A 64 6.63 1.36 -7.82
CA ILE A 64 7.16 0.12 -8.41
C ILE A 64 7.12 0.20 -9.94
N PHE A 65 6.04 0.70 -10.51
CA PHE A 65 5.92 0.88 -11.96
C PHE A 65 6.90 1.94 -12.49
N GLU A 66 7.11 3.03 -11.75
CA GLU A 66 8.15 4.01 -12.08
C GLU A 66 9.55 3.37 -12.10
N ALA A 67 9.88 2.57 -11.08
CA ALA A 67 11.16 1.87 -11.00
C ALA A 67 11.38 0.88 -12.18
N ARG A 68 10.30 0.44 -12.84
CA ARG A 68 10.34 -0.43 -14.03
C ARG A 68 10.27 0.34 -15.35
N GLY A 69 10.07 1.66 -15.32
CA GLY A 69 9.84 2.48 -16.51
C GLY A 69 8.44 2.33 -17.11
N GLU A 70 7.49 1.75 -16.38
CA GLU A 70 6.10 1.52 -16.80
C GLU A 70 5.21 2.74 -16.44
N PHE A 71 5.51 3.91 -17.01
CA PHE A 71 4.96 5.19 -16.56
C PHE A 71 3.42 5.31 -16.69
N GLU A 72 2.82 4.75 -17.74
CA GLU A 72 1.36 4.78 -17.91
C GLU A 72 0.64 4.02 -16.78
N ARG A 73 1.26 2.94 -16.32
CA ARG A 73 0.74 2.16 -15.18
C ARG A 73 0.96 2.91 -13.88
N ALA A 74 2.13 3.52 -13.68
CA ALA A 74 2.37 4.38 -12.52
C ALA A 74 1.31 5.49 -12.40
N ILE A 75 1.04 6.21 -13.50
CA ILE A 75 0.01 7.27 -13.55
C ILE A 75 -1.38 6.73 -13.19
N THR A 76 -1.71 5.52 -13.64
CA THR A 76 -2.99 4.88 -13.30
C THR A 76 -3.11 4.67 -11.80
N TYR A 77 -2.06 4.15 -11.16
CA TYR A 77 -2.06 3.90 -9.73
C TYR A 77 -2.04 5.18 -8.90
N TYR A 78 -1.34 6.24 -9.32
CA TYR A 78 -1.40 7.55 -8.63
C TYR A 78 -2.77 8.24 -8.71
N ARG A 79 -3.67 7.78 -9.58
CA ARG A 79 -5.02 8.33 -9.74
C ARG A 79 -6.10 7.54 -8.97
N CYS A 80 -5.73 6.39 -8.42
CA CYS A 80 -6.59 5.60 -7.52
C CYS A 80 -6.55 6.18 -6.11
#